data_AF-A0A7J2HPB0-F1
#
_entry.id   AF-A0A7J2HPB0-F1
#
_cell.length_a   1.000
_cell.length_b   1.000
_cell.length_c   1.000
_cell.angle_alpha   90.00
_cell.angle_beta   90.00
_cell.angle_gamma   90.00
#
_symmetry.space_group_name_H-M   'P 1'
#
loop_
_entity.id
_entity.type
_entity.pdbx_description
1 polymer ?
#
loop_
_entity_poly.entity_id
_entity_poly.type
_entity_poly.pdbx_seq_one_letter_code
_entity_poly.pdbx_strand_id
1 'polypeptide(L)'
;WSAPVIPHGLMSSGIMIASTLPVVIIEAGKLDPVNFFIAVMVLFLGILPLLGLGMVMAALTMRFKEPWAVINMVRVILYLLSGIYYPLTVLPEYLRYMAVVVPPNYMVDILRDLLIFQRKVILSDYRILALFILSSIYLILGFSLYRRWEQNARRTGEISKY
;
A
#
# COMPACT_ATOMS: atom_id res chain seq x y z
N TRP A 1 35.94 -0.65 23.49
CA TRP A 1 35.27 -0.80 22.20
C TRP A 1 33.75 -0.74 22.39
N SER A 2 33.24 0.44 22.75
CA SER A 2 31.81 0.73 22.82
C SER A 2 31.40 1.42 21.52
N ALA A 3 31.44 0.69 20.41
CA ALA A 3 30.80 1.19 19.20
C ALA A 3 29.30 1.18 19.48
N PRO A 4 28.59 2.32 19.43
CA PRO A 4 27.14 2.29 19.49
C PRO A 4 26.68 1.50 18.27
N VAL A 5 26.14 0.31 18.50
CA VAL A 5 25.49 -0.49 17.46
C VAL A 5 24.23 0.27 17.10
N ILE A 6 24.35 1.21 16.17
CA ILE A 6 23.20 1.90 15.62
C ILE A 6 22.37 0.82 14.91
N PRO A 7 21.11 0.61 15.31
CA PRO A 7 20.24 -0.34 14.63
C PRO A 7 20.27 -0.07 13.13
N HIS A 8 20.54 -1.10 12.32
CA HIS A 8 20.61 -0.99 10.86
C HIS A 8 19.40 -0.26 10.26
N GLY A 9 18.23 -0.37 10.90
CA GLY A 9 17.03 0.38 10.56
C GLY A 9 17.24 1.90 10.57
N LEU A 10 17.82 2.46 11.63
CA LEU A 10 18.06 3.91 11.76
C LEU A 10 19.06 4.43 10.72
N MET A 11 20.09 3.62 10.41
CA MET A 11 21.04 3.95 9.35
C MET A 11 20.35 3.99 7.98
N SER A 12 19.56 2.97 7.64
CA SER A 12 18.87 2.91 6.35
C SER A 12 17.83 4.02 6.17
N SER A 13 17.05 4.33 7.21
CA SER A 13 16.09 5.43 7.18
C SER A 13 16.79 6.79 7.09
N GLY A 14 17.90 6.97 7.82
CA GLY A 14 18.69 8.20 7.76
C GLY A 14 19.26 8.45 6.37
N ILE A 15 19.81 7.42 5.74
CA ILE A 15 20.34 7.49 4.37
C ILE A 15 19.22 7.81 3.37
N MET A 16 18.06 7.15 3.47
CA MET A 16 16.90 7.45 2.61
C MET A 16 16.50 8.92 2.74
N ILE A 17 16.28 9.41 3.96
CA ILE A 17 15.87 10.80 4.21
C ILE A 17 16.92 11.75 3.62
N ALA A 18 18.20 11.58 3.95
CA ALA A 18 19.27 12.44 3.46
C ALA A 18 19.34 12.47 1.92
N SER A 19 19.12 11.34 1.26
CA SER A 19 19.15 11.24 -0.21
C SER A 19 17.93 11.86 -0.89
N THR A 20 16.73 11.75 -0.29
CA THR A 20 15.48 12.22 -0.91
C THR A 20 15.14 13.65 -0.54
N LEU A 21 15.60 14.14 0.62
CA LEU A 21 15.22 15.45 1.16
C LEU A 21 15.58 16.62 0.22
N PRO A 22 16.77 16.69 -0.43
CA PRO A 22 17.08 17.76 -1.36
C PRO A 22 16.13 17.81 -2.55
N VAL A 23 15.76 16.63 -3.09
CA VAL A 23 14.81 16.51 -4.20
C VAL A 23 13.44 17.01 -3.79
N VAL A 24 12.97 16.64 -2.60
CA VAL A 24 11.69 17.09 -2.06
C VAL A 24 11.68 18.61 -1.86
N ILE A 25 12.74 19.22 -1.33
CA ILE A 25 12.79 20.67 -1.11
C ILE A 25 12.72 21.45 -2.43
N ILE A 26 13.43 20.99 -3.46
CA ILE A 26 13.46 21.64 -4.78
C ILE A 26 12.11 21.54 -5.49
N GLU A 27 11.45 20.38 -5.40
CA GLU A 27 10.17 20.15 -6.08
C GLU A 27 8.97 20.66 -5.27
N ALA A 28 9.07 20.75 -3.93
CA ALA A 28 8.00 21.26 -3.06
C ALA A 28 7.62 22.71 -3.36
N GLY A 29 8.58 23.54 -3.78
CA GLY A 29 8.34 24.95 -4.14
C GLY A 29 7.49 25.14 -5.40
N LYS A 30 7.31 24.09 -6.21
CA LYS A 30 6.55 24.13 -7.48
C LYS A 30 5.16 23.49 -7.36
N LEU A 31 4.81 22.95 -6.19
CA LEU A 31 3.56 22.22 -6.00
C LEU A 31 2.38 23.19 -5.91
N ASP A 32 1.37 22.96 -6.74
CA ASP A 32 0.08 23.63 -6.57
C ASP A 32 -0.56 23.19 -5.23
N PRO A 33 -1.00 24.12 -4.35
CA PRO A 33 -1.61 23.77 -3.07
C PRO A 33 -2.84 22.87 -3.20
N VAL A 34 -3.60 23.03 -4.29
CA VAL A 34 -4.77 22.20 -4.61
C VAL A 34 -4.35 20.76 -4.93
N ASN A 35 -3.31 20.58 -5.76
CA ASN A 35 -2.79 19.25 -6.10
C ASN A 35 -2.25 18.55 -4.85
N PHE A 36 -1.57 19.29 -3.97
CA PHE A 36 -1.09 18.79 -2.70
C PHE A 36 -2.24 18.31 -1.81
N PHE A 37 -3.31 19.11 -1.68
CA PHE A 37 -4.48 18.72 -0.90
C PHE A 37 -5.15 17.45 -1.44
N ILE A 38 -5.35 17.34 -2.75
CA ILE A 38 -5.92 16.14 -3.38
C ILE A 38 -5.01 14.94 -3.16
N ALA A 39 -3.69 15.10 -3.28
CA ALA A 39 -2.72 14.03 -3.05
C ALA A 39 -2.82 13.48 -1.61
N VAL A 40 -2.96 14.36 -0.62
CA VAL A 40 -3.20 13.96 0.77
C VAL A 40 -4.50 13.17 0.92
N MET A 41 -5.60 13.62 0.31
CA MET A 41 -6.87 12.87 0.35
C MET A 41 -6.77 11.49 -0.30
N VAL A 42 -6.07 11.40 -1.43
CA VAL A 42 -5.82 10.13 -2.15
C VAL A 42 -4.96 9.18 -1.31
N LEU A 43 -3.97 9.70 -0.58
CA LEU A 43 -3.19 8.89 0.37
C LEU A 43 -4.07 8.29 1.46
N PHE A 44 -4.93 9.10 2.10
CA PHE A 44 -5.86 8.59 3.10
C PHE A 44 -6.80 7.53 2.52
N LEU A 45 -7.33 7.76 1.32
CA LEU A 45 -8.18 6.80 0.63
C LEU A 45 -7.43 5.50 0.30
N GLY A 46 -6.16 5.61 -0.10
CA GLY A 46 -5.30 4.48 -0.44
C GLY A 46 -4.82 3.64 0.76
N ILE A 47 -4.94 4.15 1.99
CA ILE A 47 -4.70 3.38 3.21
C ILE A 47 -5.85 2.39 3.49
N LEU A 48 -7.10 2.75 3.18
CA LEU A 48 -8.28 1.89 3.44
C LEU A 48 -8.18 0.47 2.84
N PRO A 49 -7.84 0.25 1.55
CA PRO A 49 -7.72 -1.09 1.00
C PRO A 49 -6.53 -1.85 1.60
N LEU A 50 -5.48 -1.15 2.01
CA LEU A 50 -4.32 -1.75 2.68
C LEU A 50 -4.69 -2.29 4.07
N LEU A 51 -5.61 -1.62 4.79
CA LEU A 51 -6.17 -2.15 6.04
C LEU A 51 -6.95 -3.45 5.80
N GLY A 52 -7.78 -3.47 4.75
CA GLY A 52 -8.52 -4.67 4.35
C GLY A 52 -7.58 -5.83 4.00
N LEU A 53 -6.55 -5.57 3.19
CA LEU A 53 -5.47 -6.53 2.91
C LEU A 53 -4.79 -6.99 4.21
N GLY A 54 -4.45 -6.09 5.13
CA GLY A 54 -3.86 -6.44 6.42
C GLY A 54 -4.70 -7.42 7.23
N MET A 55 -6.03 -7.27 7.21
CA MET A 55 -6.95 -8.22 7.85
C MET A 55 -6.96 -9.59 7.15
N VAL A 56 -6.95 -9.62 5.81
CA VAL A 56 -6.81 -10.87 5.04
C VAL A 56 -5.50 -11.57 5.40
N MET A 57 -4.40 -10.81 5.48
CA MET A 57 -3.09 -11.32 5.84
C MET A 57 -3.10 -11.91 7.23
N ALA A 58 -3.65 -11.22 8.23
CA ALA A 58 -3.75 -11.74 9.59
C ALA A 58 -4.53 -13.07 9.65
N ALA A 59 -5.62 -13.19 8.89
CA ALA A 59 -6.37 -14.44 8.82
C ALA A 59 -5.56 -15.57 8.13
N LEU A 60 -4.80 -15.26 7.08
CA LEU A 60 -3.96 -16.23 6.38
C LEU A 60 -2.76 -16.68 7.22
N THR A 61 -2.06 -15.76 7.88
CA THR A 61 -0.88 -16.10 8.69
C THR A 61 -1.24 -17.03 9.85
N MET A 62 -2.39 -16.84 10.48
CA MET A 62 -2.91 -17.75 11.51
C MET A 62 -3.23 -19.14 10.94
N ARG A 63 -3.80 -19.20 9.72
CA ARG A 63 -4.12 -20.48 9.05
C ARG A 63 -2.87 -21.28 8.69
N PHE A 64 -1.88 -20.63 8.09
CA PHE A 64 -0.69 -21.29 7.55
C PHE A 64 0.43 -21.46 8.58
N LYS A 65 0.30 -20.85 9.77
CA LYS A 65 1.30 -20.86 10.86
C LYS A 65 2.71 -20.39 10.46
N GLU A 66 2.85 -19.82 9.26
CA GLU A 66 4.08 -19.23 8.73
C GLU A 66 3.83 -17.78 8.30
N PRO A 67 3.85 -16.82 9.25
CA PRO A 67 3.51 -15.43 8.95
C PRO A 67 4.42 -14.81 7.88
N TRP A 68 5.71 -15.15 7.92
CA TRP A 68 6.74 -14.53 7.11
C TRP A 68 6.60 -14.88 5.62
N ALA A 69 6.33 -16.15 5.32
CA ALA A 69 6.15 -16.63 3.94
C ALA A 69 4.93 -15.97 3.28
N VAL A 70 3.80 -15.94 3.98
CA VAL A 70 2.55 -15.33 3.50
C VAL A 70 2.77 -13.83 3.24
N ILE A 71 3.33 -13.11 4.21
CA ILE A 71 3.58 -11.67 4.09
C ILE A 71 4.46 -11.35 2.90
N ASN A 72 5.56 -12.10 2.72
CA ASN A 72 6.45 -11.87 1.59
C ASN A 72 5.82 -12.18 0.25
N MET A 73 5.04 -13.26 0.15
CA MET A 73 4.36 -13.60 -1.09
C MET A 73 3.45 -12.46 -1.55
N VAL A 74 2.64 -11.92 -0.64
CA VAL A 74 1.76 -10.79 -0.96
C VAL A 74 2.55 -9.51 -1.22
N ARG A 75 3.63 -9.27 -0.48
CA ARG A 75 4.51 -8.12 -0.70
C ARG A 75 5.11 -8.11 -2.11
N VAL A 76 5.60 -9.25 -2.59
CA VAL A 76 6.16 -9.38 -3.95
C VAL A 76 5.11 -9.04 -5.00
N ILE A 77 3.89 -9.57 -4.85
CA ILE A 77 2.77 -9.27 -5.76
C ILE A 77 2.44 -7.78 -5.75
N LEU A 78 2.35 -7.16 -4.57
CA LEU A 78 2.08 -5.73 -4.44
C LEU A 78 3.19 -4.89 -5.07
N TYR A 79 4.46 -5.22 -4.85
CA TYR A 79 5.58 -4.47 -5.47
C TYR A 79 5.62 -4.60 -6.98
N LEU A 80 5.29 -5.77 -7.52
CA LEU A 80 5.23 -6.00 -8.96
C LEU A 80 4.06 -5.24 -9.62
N LEU A 81 2.88 -5.25 -8.99
CA LEU A 81 1.64 -4.78 -9.64
C LEU A 81 1.19 -3.38 -9.20
N SER A 82 1.80 -2.79 -8.17
CA SER A 82 1.44 -1.44 -7.69
C SER A 82 2.00 -0.29 -8.53
N GLY A 83 2.99 -0.55 -9.39
CA GLY A 83 3.65 0.49 -10.18
C GLY A 83 4.39 1.54 -9.34
N ILE A 84 4.76 1.23 -8.08
CA ILE A 84 5.52 2.14 -7.19
C ILE A 84 6.87 2.51 -7.80
N TYR A 85 7.59 1.50 -8.31
CA TYR A 85 8.95 1.69 -8.85
C TYR A 85 8.97 2.09 -10.32
N TYR A 86 7.92 1.78 -11.07
CA TYR A 86 7.86 2.00 -12.52
C TYR A 86 6.41 2.18 -12.99
N PRO A 87 6.17 2.89 -14.10
CA PRO A 87 4.83 3.01 -14.67
C PRO A 87 4.35 1.66 -15.20
N LEU A 88 3.07 1.32 -15.03
CA LEU A 88 2.53 0.05 -15.51
C LEU A 88 2.54 -0.12 -17.03
N THR A 89 2.81 0.95 -17.79
CA THR A 89 2.93 0.92 -19.24
C THR A 89 4.08 0.03 -19.73
N VAL A 90 5.08 -0.25 -18.89
CA VAL A 90 6.21 -1.14 -19.22
C VAL A 90 5.88 -2.62 -19.00
N LEU A 91 4.77 -2.95 -18.34
CA LEU A 91 4.39 -4.33 -18.09
C LEU A 91 3.80 -4.98 -19.35
N PRO A 92 4.03 -6.30 -19.56
CA PRO A 92 3.28 -7.10 -20.51
C PRO A 92 1.77 -6.97 -20.29
N GLU A 93 1.00 -7.07 -21.37
CA GLU A 93 -0.45 -6.82 -21.35
C GLU A 93 -1.20 -7.66 -20.30
N TYR A 94 -0.83 -8.94 -20.15
CA TYR A 94 -1.41 -9.85 -19.16
C TYR A 94 -1.24 -9.36 -17.71
N LEU A 95 -0.06 -8.84 -17.37
CA LEU A 95 0.22 -8.34 -16.03
C LEU A 95 -0.48 -7.02 -15.77
N ARG A 96 -0.69 -6.21 -16.81
CA ARG A 96 -1.43 -4.95 -16.71
C ARG A 96 -2.89 -5.20 -16.29
N TYR A 97 -3.54 -6.24 -16.82
CA TYR A 97 -4.89 -6.61 -16.39
C TYR A 97 -4.96 -7.04 -14.92
N MET A 98 -3.93 -7.73 -14.41
CA MET A 98 -3.85 -8.11 -13.00
C MET A 98 -3.66 -6.88 -12.09
N ALA A 99 -2.86 -5.90 -12.54
CA ALA A 99 -2.59 -4.68 -11.80
C ALA A 99 -3.83 -3.78 -11.60
N VAL A 100 -4.87 -3.92 -12.43
CA VAL A 100 -6.17 -3.23 -12.27
C VAL A 100 -6.84 -3.61 -10.94
N VAL A 101 -6.64 -4.83 -10.44
CA VAL A 101 -7.26 -5.28 -9.19
C VAL A 101 -6.47 -4.82 -7.96
N VAL A 102 -5.22 -4.38 -8.15
CA VAL A 102 -4.31 -4.04 -7.06
C VAL A 102 -4.52 -2.58 -6.63
N PRO A 103 -5.08 -2.31 -5.44
CA PRO A 103 -5.50 -0.95 -5.06
C PRO A 103 -4.36 0.09 -5.06
N PRO A 104 -3.14 -0.24 -4.61
CA PRO A 104 -2.02 0.70 -4.66
C PRO A 104 -1.70 1.25 -6.05
N ASN A 105 -2.04 0.54 -7.12
CA ASN A 105 -1.82 1.00 -8.49
C ASN A 105 -2.42 2.39 -8.74
N TYR A 106 -3.74 2.51 -8.54
CA TYR A 106 -4.45 3.77 -8.79
C TYR A 106 -3.94 4.90 -7.89
N MET A 107 -3.66 4.61 -6.63
CA MET A 107 -3.09 5.57 -5.68
C MET A 107 -1.76 6.12 -6.21
N VAL A 108 -0.83 5.24 -6.60
CA VAL A 108 0.50 5.63 -7.08
C VAL A 108 0.41 6.43 -8.37
N ASP A 109 -0.45 6.02 -9.30
CA ASP A 109 -0.62 6.70 -10.58
C ASP A 109 -1.19 8.13 -10.40
N ILE A 110 -2.20 8.30 -9.55
CA ILE A 110 -2.75 9.63 -9.21
C ILE A 110 -1.69 10.50 -8.52
N LEU A 111 -0.96 9.95 -7.55
CA LEU A 111 0.08 10.71 -6.83
C LEU A 111 1.21 11.13 -7.76
N ARG A 112 1.57 10.29 -8.74
CA ARG A 112 2.55 10.63 -9.76
C ARG A 112 2.08 11.80 -10.62
N ASP A 113 0.83 11.77 -11.09
CA ASP A 113 0.26 12.86 -11.87
C ASP A 113 0.21 14.18 -11.08
N LEU A 114 -0.22 14.13 -9.82
CA LEU A 114 -0.38 15.30 -8.96
C LEU A 114 0.95 15.91 -8.52
N LEU A 115 1.90 15.08 -8.06
CA LEU A 115 3.11 15.54 -7.39
C LEU A 115 4.31 15.67 -8.34
N ILE A 116 4.43 14.78 -9.33
CA ILE A 116 5.58 14.76 -10.25
C ILE A 116 5.25 15.53 -11.52
N PHE A 117 4.11 15.26 -12.15
CA PHE A 117 3.76 15.89 -13.43
C PHE A 117 2.94 17.18 -13.31
N GLN A 118 2.54 17.57 -12.09
CA GLN A 118 1.68 18.73 -11.83
C GLN A 118 0.41 18.75 -12.71
N ARG A 119 -0.11 17.58 -13.06
CA ARG A 119 -1.34 17.45 -13.83
C ARG A 119 -2.53 17.71 -12.93
N LYS A 120 -3.48 18.49 -13.44
CA LYS A 120 -4.75 18.72 -12.74
C LYS A 120 -5.56 17.43 -12.75
N VAL A 121 -5.63 16.77 -11.60
CA VAL A 121 -6.55 15.65 -11.35
C VAL A 121 -7.77 16.21 -10.64
N ILE A 122 -8.96 15.89 -11.16
CA ILE A 122 -10.23 16.34 -10.58
C ILE A 122 -10.77 15.21 -9.69
N LEU A 123 -11.54 15.54 -8.65
CA LEU A 123 -12.19 14.55 -7.78
C LEU A 123 -13.06 13.53 -8.52
N SER A 124 -13.55 13.87 -9.72
CA SER A 124 -14.33 12.99 -10.59
C SER A 124 -13.48 12.07 -11.47
N ASP A 125 -12.17 12.00 -11.27
CA ASP A 125 -11.28 11.08 -11.99
C ASP A 125 -11.71 9.62 -11.72
N TYR A 126 -11.83 8.84 -12.80
CA TYR A 126 -12.22 7.42 -12.73
C TYR A 126 -11.29 6.60 -11.83
N ARG A 127 -10.01 7.01 -11.70
CA ARG A 127 -9.02 6.35 -10.83
C ARG A 127 -9.36 6.52 -9.36
N ILE A 128 -9.90 7.68 -8.96
CA ILE A 128 -10.34 7.94 -7.59
C ILE A 128 -11.57 7.08 -7.28
N LEU A 129 -12.51 6.99 -8.23
CA LEU A 129 -13.68 6.12 -8.10
C LEU A 129 -13.27 4.64 -8.01
N ALA A 130 -12.37 4.17 -8.88
CA ALA A 130 -11.86 2.81 -8.87
C ALA A 130 -11.14 2.50 -7.55
N LEU A 131 -10.31 3.43 -7.05
CA LEU A 131 -9.66 3.29 -5.76
C LEU A 131 -10.70 3.19 -4.64
N PHE A 132 -11.72 4.04 -4.62
CA PHE A 132 -12.79 3.99 -3.61
C PHE A 132 -13.55 2.66 -3.63
N ILE A 133 -13.93 2.17 -4.81
CA ILE A 133 -14.61 0.88 -4.99
C ILE A 133 -13.73 -0.27 -4.47
N LEU A 134 -12.45 -0.29 -4.85
CA LEU A 134 -11.50 -1.29 -4.38
C LEU A 134 -11.31 -1.20 -2.86
N SER A 135 -11.20 0.01 -2.29
CA SER A 135 -11.16 0.22 -0.84
C SER A 135 -12.33 -0.43 -0.14
N SER A 136 -13.56 -0.22 -0.62
CA SER A 136 -14.75 -0.86 -0.07
C SER A 136 -14.69 -2.38 -0.20
N ILE A 137 -14.32 -2.91 -1.37
CA ILE A 137 -14.23 -4.35 -1.62
C ILE A 137 -13.21 -5.01 -0.69
N TYR A 138 -11.99 -4.48 -0.61
CA TYR A 138 -10.92 -5.05 0.21
C TYR A 138 -11.24 -4.98 1.71
N LEU A 139 -11.88 -3.90 2.18
CA LEU A 139 -12.34 -3.80 3.57
C LEU A 139 -13.41 -4.84 3.88
N ILE A 140 -14.42 -5.00 3.02
CA ILE A 140 -15.49 -5.99 3.21
C ILE A 140 -14.92 -7.41 3.19
N LEU A 141 -14.05 -7.71 2.23
CA LEU A 141 -13.41 -9.03 2.11
C LEU A 141 -12.51 -9.31 3.31
N GLY A 142 -11.65 -8.37 3.69
CA GLY A 142 -10.77 -8.48 4.85
C GLY A 142 -11.54 -8.71 6.14
N PHE A 143 -12.57 -7.90 6.38
CA PHE A 143 -13.40 -8.01 7.56
C PHE A 143 -14.19 -9.34 7.60
N SER A 144 -14.76 -9.76 6.47
CA SER A 144 -15.53 -11.01 6.38
C SER A 144 -14.64 -12.23 6.61
N LEU A 145 -13.46 -12.27 6.00
CA LEU A 145 -12.49 -13.36 6.19
C LEU A 145 -11.97 -13.39 7.63
N TYR A 146 -11.63 -12.23 8.19
CA TYR A 146 -11.19 -12.11 9.57
C TYR A 146 -12.25 -12.62 10.55
N ARG A 147 -13.52 -12.18 10.41
CA ARG A 147 -14.62 -12.64 11.27
C ARG A 147 -14.88 -14.14 11.18
N ARG A 148 -14.86 -14.71 9.97
CA ARG A 148 -15.02 -16.16 9.77
C ARG A 148 -13.92 -16.93 10.48
N TRP A 149 -12.69 -16.44 10.41
CA TRP A 149 -11.55 -17.03 11.09
C TRP A 149 -11.62 -16.90 12.61
N GLU A 150 -11.98 -15.72 13.12
CA GLU A 150 -12.16 -15.50 14.56
C GLU A 150 -13.19 -16.47 15.15
N GLN A 151 -14.33 -16.67 14.46
CA GLN A 151 -15.36 -17.60 14.88
C GLN A 151 -14.88 -19.07 14.87
N ASN A 152 -14.09 -19.45 13.87
CA ASN A 152 -13.52 -20.79 13.80
C ASN A 152 -12.47 -21.02 14.90
N ALA A 153 -11.59 -20.05 15.14
CA ALA A 153 -10.58 -20.11 16.20
C ALA A 153 -11.20 -20.20 17.60
N ARG A 154 -12.31 -19.48 17.83
CA ARG A 154 -13.10 -19.58 19.08
C ARG A 154 -13.67 -20.99 19.30
N ARG A 155 -14.06 -21.69 18.22
CA ARG A 155 -14.63 -23.04 18.29
C ARG A 155 -13.59 -24.15 18.47
N THR A 156 -12.39 -23.97 17.92
CA THR A 156 -11.31 -24.97 18.02
C THR A 156 -10.48 -24.85 19.30
N GLY A 157 -10.72 -23.85 20.15
CA GLY A 157 -10.04 -23.68 21.44
C GLY A 157 -8.57 -23.23 21.31
N GLU A 158 -8.08 -22.93 20.11
CA GLU A 158 -6.69 -22.52 19.87
C GLU A 158 -6.36 -21.14 20.50
N ILE A 159 -7.36 -20.37 20.92
CA ILE A 159 -7.16 -19.09 21.63
C ILE A 159 -6.51 -19.30 23.00
N SER A 160 -6.65 -20.48 23.60
CA SER A 160 -6.02 -20.80 24.89
C SER A 160 -4.57 -21.29 24.77
N LYS A 161 -4.02 -21.40 23.54
CA LYS A 161 -2.66 -21.92 23.30
C LYS A 161 -1.61 -20.84 23.00
N TYR A 162 -1.99 -19.57 23.08
CA TYR A 162 -1.12 -18.41 22.89
C TYR A 162 -1.19 -17.47 24.08
#